data_AF-A0A386UVW4-F1
#
_entry.id   AF-A0A386UVW4-F1
#
_cell.length_a   1.000
_cell.length_b   1.000
_cell.length_c   1.000
_cell.angle_alpha   90.00
_cell.angle_beta   90.00
_cell.angle_gamma   90.00
#
_symmetry.space_group_name_H-M   'P 1'
#
loop_
_entity.id
_entity.type
_entity.pdbx_description
1 polymer ?
#
loop_
_entity_poly.entity_id
_entity_poly.type
_entity_poly.pdbx_seq_one_letter_code
_entity_poly.pdbx_strand_id
1 'polypeptide(L)'
;MNFPMDVALGGQAVTGPPLISQPDHERIANGVAMEIDYVRWSPDLEVLQPDEARLTDEIVSQMGAANLAAFDRHRHAIRDAHAKSHGFLKGRLRVHDDLPAHLRQGIFAEPATYDVIARLSSAPGDIHSDEVPAPRGFAIKILDVPGARLAGDEPGRNQDFLMVNFPVLAFGTVQKYKKMLGLLEKNANAPDFFQRMVAAAARGAEDVVEVFGREPGATLQGLARDNANLLGETYHTQGALRFGDYIGKISLAPASKNVRALTGRIIKDVDFSAMRDLVVDFFRDQGAEYTLRVQLATDLDRMPIENAAVQWDEESSPQQSLASLTFEAQDAFSPARRVYGDDVLHFNPWQCVEAHQPLGSINRIRRAAYAASTLRRHELNAVERHEPATLDEIPD
;
A
#
# COMPACT_ATOMS: atom_id res chain seq x y z
N MET A 1 8.25 64.20 -1.61
CA MET A 1 9.64 63.72 -1.35
C MET A 1 9.57 62.21 -1.34
N ASN A 2 9.77 61.58 -2.50
CA ASN A 2 11.02 60.93 -2.94
C ASN A 2 11.23 59.54 -2.30
N PHE A 3 10.82 58.48 -3.03
CA PHE A 3 11.56 57.28 -3.50
C PHE A 3 12.91 56.89 -2.81
N PRO A 4 13.48 55.67 -3.00
CA PRO A 4 13.06 54.29 -2.65
C PRO A 4 14.31 53.42 -2.26
N MET A 5 14.29 52.08 -2.51
CA MET A 5 15.38 51.07 -2.65
C MET A 5 15.32 49.96 -1.57
N ASP A 6 14.82 48.76 -1.88
CA ASP A 6 15.46 47.62 -2.60
C ASP A 6 16.69 47.02 -1.91
N VAL A 7 16.53 45.79 -1.39
CA VAL A 7 17.51 44.71 -1.59
C VAL A 7 16.76 43.40 -1.83
N ALA A 8 16.96 42.86 -3.03
CA ALA A 8 16.51 41.56 -3.48
C ALA A 8 17.23 40.41 -2.76
N LEU A 9 16.50 39.32 -2.49
CA LEU A 9 17.07 37.98 -2.41
C LEU A 9 16.23 37.07 -3.31
N GLY A 10 16.84 36.68 -4.43
CA GLY A 10 16.24 35.83 -5.44
C GLY A 10 15.94 34.44 -4.91
N GLY A 11 14.67 34.05 -4.92
CA GLY A 11 14.26 32.65 -4.97
C GLY A 11 14.08 32.27 -6.43
N GLN A 12 15.00 31.48 -6.96
CA GLN A 12 14.81 30.81 -8.26
C GLN A 12 13.53 29.97 -8.18
N ALA A 13 12.51 30.36 -8.94
CA ALA A 13 11.42 29.47 -9.26
C ALA A 13 12.02 28.31 -10.06
N VAL A 14 12.13 27.13 -9.45
CA VAL A 14 12.43 25.89 -10.17
C VAL A 14 11.20 25.57 -10.99
N THR A 15 11.17 26.08 -12.21
CA THR A 15 10.22 25.68 -13.25
C THR A 15 10.51 24.22 -13.57
N GLY A 16 9.74 23.31 -12.99
CA GLY A 16 9.70 21.93 -13.45
C GLY A 16 9.31 21.88 -14.94
N PRO A 17 9.82 20.91 -15.71
CA PRO A 17 9.52 20.84 -17.14
C PRO A 17 8.00 20.69 -17.35
N PRO A 18 7.45 21.23 -18.45
CA PRO A 18 6.06 21.02 -18.79
C PRO A 18 5.78 19.53 -18.99
N LEU A 19 4.62 19.07 -18.50
CA LEU A 19 4.06 17.74 -18.74
C LEU A 19 3.82 17.56 -20.25
N ILE A 20 4.78 16.91 -20.91
CA ILE A 20 4.50 16.19 -22.15
C ILE A 20 3.99 14.82 -21.70
N SER A 21 2.73 14.53 -22.02
CA SER A 21 2.20 13.17 -21.93
C SER A 21 3.01 12.28 -22.87
N GLN A 22 3.99 11.57 -22.33
CA GLN A 22 4.64 10.49 -23.05
C GLN A 22 3.67 9.30 -23.10
N PRO A 23 3.60 8.55 -24.21
CA PRO A 23 2.83 7.32 -24.25
C PRO A 23 3.43 6.31 -23.25
N ASP A 24 2.59 5.71 -22.40
CA ASP A 24 2.97 4.78 -21.31
C ASP A 24 3.69 3.48 -21.79
N HIS A 25 4.08 3.35 -23.06
CA HIS A 25 4.57 2.10 -23.68
C HIS A 25 5.93 2.20 -24.39
N GLU A 26 6.70 3.29 -24.25
CA GLU A 26 7.99 3.44 -24.96
C GLU A 26 9.17 3.72 -24.01
N ARG A 27 10.27 2.96 -24.16
CA ARG A 27 11.59 3.36 -23.62
C ARG A 27 12.37 4.09 -24.71
N ILE A 28 12.79 5.33 -24.46
CA ILE A 28 13.68 6.07 -25.37
C ILE A 28 15.12 5.75 -25.00
N ALA A 29 15.79 4.92 -25.80
CA ALA A 29 17.24 4.78 -25.78
C ALA A 29 17.80 5.31 -27.10
N ASN A 30 18.68 6.32 -27.05
CA ASN A 30 19.28 6.94 -28.24
C ASN A 30 18.28 7.43 -29.31
N GLY A 31 17.07 7.87 -28.90
CA GLY A 31 16.07 8.43 -29.82
C GLY A 31 15.26 7.41 -30.62
N VAL A 32 15.29 6.13 -30.25
CA VAL A 32 14.49 5.06 -30.87
C VAL A 32 13.56 4.42 -29.84
N ALA A 33 12.27 4.32 -30.16
CA ALA A 33 11.30 3.56 -29.37
C ALA A 33 11.63 2.06 -29.46
N MET A 34 11.90 1.43 -28.32
CA MET A 34 12.10 -0.01 -28.24
C MET A 34 10.92 -0.67 -27.52
N GLU A 35 10.45 -1.78 -28.10
CA GLU A 35 9.48 -2.67 -27.48
C GLU A 35 10.10 -3.27 -26.21
N ILE A 36 9.46 -3.08 -25.06
CA ILE A 36 9.92 -3.64 -23.78
C ILE A 36 9.46 -5.10 -23.72
N ASP A 37 10.40 -6.03 -23.64
CA ASP A 37 10.08 -7.43 -23.40
C ASP A 37 9.80 -7.64 -21.91
N TYR A 38 8.59 -8.08 -21.59
CA TYR A 38 8.16 -8.33 -20.22
C TYR A 38 8.31 -9.82 -19.89
N VAL A 39 8.80 -10.08 -18.67
CA VAL A 39 8.96 -11.44 -18.17
C VAL A 39 7.59 -12.10 -18.09
N ARG A 40 7.44 -13.22 -18.80
CA ARG A 40 6.24 -14.04 -18.70
C ARG A 40 6.23 -14.80 -17.39
N TRP A 41 5.06 -14.87 -16.78
CA TRP A 41 4.83 -15.65 -15.59
C TRP A 41 4.79 -17.15 -15.92
N SER A 42 5.38 -17.94 -15.03
CA SER A 42 5.18 -19.38 -14.95
C SER A 42 5.32 -19.84 -13.49
N PRO A 43 4.68 -20.95 -13.09
CA PRO A 43 4.68 -21.41 -11.69
C PRO A 43 6.07 -21.70 -11.11
N ASP A 44 7.05 -22.07 -11.94
CA ASP A 44 8.42 -22.37 -11.55
C ASP A 44 9.26 -21.15 -11.17
N LEU A 45 8.73 -19.94 -11.37
CA LEU A 45 9.39 -18.69 -10.95
C LEU A 45 9.24 -18.39 -9.45
N GLU A 46 8.25 -18.98 -8.78
CA GLU A 46 8.14 -18.88 -7.32
C GLU A 46 9.10 -19.86 -6.64
N VAL A 47 9.93 -19.32 -5.74
CA VAL A 47 10.94 -20.09 -5.04
C VAL A 47 10.66 -20.04 -3.54
N LEU A 48 10.23 -21.17 -3.00
CA LEU A 48 10.07 -21.34 -1.57
C LEU A 48 11.41 -21.11 -0.86
N GLN A 49 11.37 -20.25 0.14
CA GLN A 49 12.55 -19.89 0.91
C GLN A 49 12.88 -20.97 1.95
N PRO A 50 14.15 -21.13 2.36
CA PRO A 50 14.52 -22.02 3.46
C PRO A 50 13.72 -21.68 4.72
N ASP A 51 13.18 -22.72 5.37
CA ASP A 51 12.34 -22.64 6.58
C ASP A 51 11.06 -21.77 6.45
N GLU A 52 10.60 -21.44 5.24
CA GLU A 52 9.51 -20.48 5.05
C GLU A 52 8.23 -20.84 5.83
N ALA A 53 7.84 -22.12 5.85
CA ALA A 53 6.67 -22.57 6.60
C ALA A 53 6.83 -22.35 8.11
N ARG A 54 7.96 -22.81 8.69
CA ARG A 54 8.28 -22.61 10.12
C ARG A 54 8.31 -21.12 10.47
N LEU A 55 8.96 -20.30 9.64
CA LEU A 55 9.03 -18.85 9.86
C LEU A 55 7.67 -18.19 9.75
N THR A 56 6.81 -18.64 8.82
CA THR A 56 5.43 -18.19 8.70
C THR A 56 4.67 -18.44 10.00
N ASP A 57 4.72 -19.67 10.53
CA ASP A 57 4.05 -20.03 11.77
C ASP A 57 4.55 -19.19 12.96
N GLU A 58 5.86 -18.99 13.07
CA GLU A 58 6.45 -18.15 14.11
C GLU A 58 6.02 -16.68 13.98
N ILE A 59 6.00 -16.13 12.76
CA ILE A 59 5.55 -14.75 12.49
C ILE A 59 4.08 -14.59 12.86
N VAL A 60 3.21 -15.50 12.43
CA VAL A 60 1.76 -15.44 12.69
C VAL A 60 1.48 -15.58 14.19
N SER A 61 2.18 -16.48 14.88
CA SER A 61 2.09 -16.64 16.34
C SER A 61 2.51 -15.35 17.06
N GLN A 62 3.64 -14.77 16.66
CA GLN A 62 4.18 -13.53 17.20
C GLN A 62 3.22 -12.33 17.00
N MET A 63 2.70 -12.15 15.78
CA MET A 63 1.71 -11.11 15.48
C MET A 63 0.44 -11.33 16.31
N GLY A 64 0.01 -12.58 16.47
CA GLY A 64 -1.13 -12.93 17.30
C GLY A 64 -0.95 -12.59 18.77
N ALA A 65 0.23 -12.86 19.35
CA ALA A 65 0.53 -12.48 20.73
C ALA A 65 0.50 -10.96 20.94
N ALA A 66 1.06 -10.19 20.00
CA ALA A 66 0.99 -8.73 20.04
C ALA A 66 -0.46 -8.21 19.95
N ASN A 67 -1.28 -8.82 19.08
CA ASN A 67 -2.68 -8.48 18.94
C ASN A 67 -3.50 -8.80 20.21
N LEU A 68 -3.26 -9.95 20.85
CA LEU A 68 -3.88 -10.28 22.14
C LEU A 68 -3.49 -9.29 23.25
N ALA A 69 -2.22 -8.86 23.29
CA ALA A 69 -1.79 -7.83 24.22
C ALA A 69 -2.48 -6.49 23.95
N ALA A 70 -2.75 -6.15 22.69
CA ALA A 70 -3.54 -4.96 22.33
C ALA A 70 -5.01 -5.12 22.74
N PHE A 71 -5.61 -6.30 22.54
CA PHE A 71 -6.95 -6.62 23.03
C PHE A 71 -7.06 -6.44 24.55
N ASP A 72 -6.06 -6.86 25.32
CA ASP A 72 -6.06 -6.64 26.78
C ASP A 72 -6.06 -5.17 27.19
N ARG A 73 -5.44 -4.29 26.38
CA ARG A 73 -5.42 -2.83 26.60
C ARG A 73 -6.72 -2.16 26.17
N HIS A 74 -7.22 -2.49 24.98
CA HIS A 74 -8.36 -1.80 24.36
C HIS A 74 -9.71 -2.41 24.71
N ARG A 75 -9.72 -3.65 25.22
CA ARG A 75 -10.93 -4.47 25.43
C ARG A 75 -11.77 -4.65 24.17
N HIS A 76 -11.11 -4.54 23.02
CA HIS A 76 -11.68 -4.66 21.68
C HIS A 76 -10.60 -5.16 20.74
N ALA A 77 -10.90 -6.16 19.92
CA ALA A 77 -9.91 -6.74 19.02
C ALA A 77 -9.76 -5.83 17.81
N ILE A 78 -8.51 -5.47 17.52
CA ILE A 78 -8.12 -4.61 16.41
C ILE A 78 -7.31 -5.41 15.40
N ARG A 79 -6.95 -4.81 14.26
CA ARG A 79 -6.14 -5.50 13.22
C ARG A 79 -4.69 -5.65 13.68
N ASP A 80 -4.06 -6.78 13.35
CA ASP A 80 -2.65 -7.09 13.72
C ASP A 80 -1.65 -6.10 13.09
N ALA A 81 -2.05 -5.47 11.98
CA ALA A 81 -1.41 -4.34 11.35
C ALA A 81 -2.49 -3.41 10.82
N HIS A 82 -2.16 -2.15 10.58
CA HIS A 82 -3.10 -1.15 10.10
C HIS A 82 -4.28 -0.92 11.06
N ALA A 83 -4.05 -0.94 12.37
CA ALA A 83 -5.12 -0.91 13.38
C ALA A 83 -5.96 0.37 13.31
N LYS A 84 -5.31 1.53 13.22
CA LYS A 84 -5.99 2.82 13.19
C LYS A 84 -6.49 3.16 11.78
N SER A 85 -7.80 3.31 11.63
CA SER A 85 -8.50 3.75 10.41
C SER A 85 -8.63 5.28 10.37
N HIS A 86 -8.67 5.84 9.15
CA HIS A 86 -8.83 7.27 8.89
C HIS A 86 -10.02 7.59 8.00
N GLY A 87 -10.54 6.60 7.27
CA GLY A 87 -11.63 6.78 6.33
C GLY A 87 -12.03 5.47 5.68
N PHE A 88 -13.32 5.31 5.43
CA PHE A 88 -13.89 4.25 4.60
C PHE A 88 -14.69 4.92 3.48
N LEU A 89 -14.39 4.57 2.23
CA LEU A 89 -14.94 5.25 1.07
C LEU A 89 -15.65 4.26 0.15
N LYS A 90 -16.79 4.70 -0.40
CA LYS A 90 -17.47 4.09 -1.54
C LYS A 90 -17.01 4.79 -2.81
N GLY A 91 -16.58 4.04 -3.81
CA GLY A 91 -16.09 4.59 -5.07
C GLY A 91 -16.33 3.66 -6.25
N ARG A 92 -15.80 4.06 -7.41
CA ARG A 92 -15.87 3.27 -8.64
C ARG A 92 -14.50 3.22 -9.31
N LEU A 93 -14.14 2.05 -9.81
CA LEU A 93 -12.94 1.83 -10.62
C LEU A 93 -13.36 1.59 -12.06
N ARG A 94 -12.95 2.46 -12.98
CA ARG A 94 -13.14 2.29 -14.42
C ARG A 94 -11.83 1.86 -15.07
N VAL A 95 -11.82 0.65 -15.63
CA VAL A 95 -10.72 0.17 -16.50
C VAL A 95 -10.70 1.01 -17.78
N HIS A 96 -9.51 1.42 -18.22
CA HIS A 96 -9.35 2.24 -19.43
C HIS A 96 -9.70 1.45 -20.69
N ASP A 97 -10.33 2.12 -21.66
CA ASP A 97 -10.94 1.44 -22.80
C ASP A 97 -9.89 0.88 -23.80
N ASP A 98 -8.76 1.59 -23.96
CA ASP A 98 -7.74 1.34 -24.99
C ASP A 98 -6.41 0.82 -24.39
N LEU A 99 -6.49 -0.10 -23.42
CA LEU A 99 -5.29 -0.70 -22.85
C LEU A 99 -4.52 -1.53 -23.91
N PRO A 100 -3.19 -1.37 -24.01
CA PRO A 100 -2.38 -2.22 -24.88
C PRO A 100 -2.46 -3.68 -24.45
N ALA A 101 -2.20 -4.61 -25.38
CA ALA A 101 -2.46 -6.03 -25.19
C ALA A 101 -1.79 -6.64 -23.94
N HIS A 102 -0.58 -6.18 -23.59
CA HIS A 102 0.13 -6.66 -22.40
C HIS A 102 -0.50 -6.19 -21.07
N LEU A 103 -1.32 -5.13 -21.09
CA LEU A 103 -2.05 -4.62 -19.92
C LEU A 103 -3.47 -5.18 -19.77
N ARG A 104 -4.03 -5.75 -20.86
CA ARG A 104 -5.35 -6.39 -20.87
C ARG A 104 -5.31 -7.77 -20.20
N GLN A 105 -5.13 -7.79 -18.89
CA GLN A 105 -4.90 -9.02 -18.11
C GLN A 105 -5.84 -9.10 -16.90
N GLY A 106 -6.34 -10.31 -16.60
CA GLY A 106 -7.21 -10.57 -15.46
C GLY A 106 -8.42 -9.63 -15.42
N ILE A 107 -8.57 -8.89 -14.32
CA ILE A 107 -9.70 -7.96 -14.12
C ILE A 107 -9.68 -6.75 -15.06
N PHE A 108 -8.56 -6.52 -15.76
CA PHE A 108 -8.33 -5.44 -16.70
C PHE A 108 -8.42 -5.90 -18.16
N ALA A 109 -8.83 -7.15 -18.41
CA ALA A 109 -8.88 -7.73 -19.76
C ALA A 109 -9.87 -7.01 -20.70
N GLU A 110 -10.97 -6.52 -20.14
CA GLU A 110 -12.00 -5.78 -20.86
C GLU A 110 -12.32 -4.46 -20.14
N PRO A 111 -12.76 -3.42 -20.88
CA PRO A 111 -13.28 -2.20 -20.27
C PRO A 111 -14.48 -2.51 -19.38
N ALA A 112 -14.39 -2.09 -18.11
CA ALA A 112 -15.40 -2.37 -17.10
C ALA A 112 -15.40 -1.26 -16.04
N THR A 113 -16.55 -1.09 -15.38
CA THR A 113 -16.65 -0.27 -14.17
C THR A 113 -17.07 -1.16 -13.02
N TYR A 114 -16.28 -1.13 -11.95
CA TYR A 114 -16.52 -1.89 -10.74
C TYR A 114 -16.80 -0.95 -9.58
N ASP A 115 -17.67 -1.39 -8.68
CA ASP A 115 -17.82 -0.75 -7.38
C ASP A 115 -16.61 -1.06 -6.50
N VAL A 116 -16.20 -0.09 -5.69
CA VAL A 116 -15.01 -0.18 -4.85
C VAL A 116 -15.30 0.29 -3.42
N ILE A 117 -14.85 -0.52 -2.48
CA ILE A 117 -14.72 -0.17 -1.07
C ILE A 117 -13.25 0.17 -0.81
N ALA A 118 -12.98 1.31 -0.19
CA ALA A 118 -11.63 1.68 0.21
C ALA A 118 -11.48 1.94 1.71
N ARG A 119 -10.28 1.71 2.24
CA ARG A 119 -9.89 2.00 3.63
C ARG A 119 -8.55 2.71 3.68
N LEU A 120 -8.52 3.87 4.35
CA LEU A 120 -7.29 4.59 4.68
C LEU A 120 -6.88 4.32 6.13
N SER A 121 -5.59 4.17 6.40
CA SER A 121 -5.10 3.73 7.72
C SER A 121 -3.64 4.08 8.02
N SER A 122 -3.23 3.92 9.29
CA SER A 122 -1.81 3.93 9.71
C SER A 122 -1.32 2.51 9.94
N ALA A 123 -0.15 2.15 9.41
CA ALA A 123 0.40 0.78 9.39
C ALA A 123 0.59 0.04 10.73
N PRO A 124 0.87 0.70 11.88
CA PRO A 124 1.05 0.00 13.15
C PRO A 124 -0.13 -0.91 13.54
N GLY A 125 0.18 -2.00 14.23
CA GLY A 125 -0.80 -2.98 14.77
C GLY A 125 -1.50 -2.53 16.05
N ASP A 126 -1.32 -1.26 16.43
CA ASP A 126 -1.94 -0.67 17.60
C ASP A 126 -2.37 0.79 17.29
N ILE A 127 -3.27 1.34 18.11
CA ILE A 127 -3.81 2.69 17.96
C ILE A 127 -2.88 3.67 18.67
N HIS A 128 -2.22 4.51 17.88
CA HIS A 128 -1.33 5.57 18.36
C HIS A 128 -1.78 6.95 17.89
N SER A 129 -1.29 8.00 18.56
CA SER A 129 -1.44 9.39 18.09
C SER A 129 -0.84 9.54 16.68
N ASP A 130 -1.43 10.39 15.83
CA ASP A 130 -0.83 10.67 14.52
C ASP A 130 0.47 11.48 14.64
N GLU A 131 0.74 12.06 15.82
CA GLU A 131 2.05 12.63 16.18
C GLU A 131 3.20 11.61 16.06
N VAL A 132 2.90 10.32 16.15
CA VAL A 132 3.87 9.27 15.89
C VAL A 132 3.94 9.02 14.38
N PRO A 133 5.09 9.25 13.74
CA PRO A 133 5.25 9.02 12.30
C PRO A 133 4.96 7.55 11.98
N ALA A 134 4.10 7.33 10.99
CA ALA A 134 3.73 5.99 10.58
C ALA A 134 3.48 5.93 9.08
N PRO A 135 3.88 4.84 8.40
CA PRO A 135 3.45 4.61 7.04
C PRO A 135 1.92 4.55 6.94
N ARG A 136 1.39 5.00 5.82
CA ARG A 136 -0.05 5.09 5.56
C ARG A 136 -0.46 4.00 4.58
N GLY A 137 -1.62 3.40 4.82
CA GLY A 137 -2.22 2.38 3.97
C GLY A 137 -3.44 2.89 3.23
N PHE A 138 -3.60 2.42 1.99
CA PHE A 138 -4.79 2.61 1.16
C PHE A 138 -5.14 1.23 0.59
N ALA A 139 -6.11 0.57 1.22
CA ALA A 139 -6.63 -0.71 0.74
C ALA A 139 -7.86 -0.46 -0.12
N ILE A 140 -7.97 -1.14 -1.26
CA ILE A 140 -9.17 -1.18 -2.08
C ILE A 140 -9.66 -2.62 -2.22
N LYS A 141 -10.97 -2.79 -2.18
CA LYS A 141 -11.71 -4.02 -2.44
C LYS A 141 -12.65 -3.73 -3.61
N ILE A 142 -12.40 -4.37 -4.73
CA ILE A 142 -13.17 -4.25 -5.96
C ILE A 142 -14.24 -5.34 -5.93
N LEU A 143 -15.50 -4.95 -6.04
CA LEU A 143 -16.65 -5.83 -5.80
C LEU A 143 -17.05 -6.62 -7.04
N ASP A 144 -17.55 -7.84 -6.81
CA ASP A 144 -18.15 -8.75 -7.82
C ASP A 144 -17.35 -8.87 -9.13
N VAL A 145 -16.08 -9.19 -8.98
CA VAL A 145 -15.14 -9.32 -10.10
C VAL A 145 -15.19 -10.74 -10.69
N PRO A 146 -15.44 -10.90 -12.00
CA PRO A 146 -15.43 -12.19 -12.66
C PRO A 146 -14.00 -12.73 -12.80
N GLY A 147 -13.86 -14.06 -12.76
CA GLY A 147 -12.58 -14.74 -13.03
C GLY A 147 -12.41 -16.01 -12.19
N ALA A 148 -11.46 -16.85 -12.60
CA ALA A 148 -11.04 -18.01 -11.80
C ALA A 148 -10.47 -17.53 -10.46
N ARG A 149 -10.82 -18.23 -9.38
CA ARG A 149 -10.35 -17.94 -8.01
C ARG A 149 -9.22 -18.88 -7.64
N LEU A 150 -8.36 -18.44 -6.73
CA LEU A 150 -7.37 -19.32 -6.12
C LEU A 150 -8.06 -20.42 -5.30
N ALA A 151 -7.60 -21.67 -5.45
CA ALA A 151 -8.18 -22.80 -4.77
C ALA A 151 -7.92 -22.76 -3.25
N GLY A 152 -8.97 -22.98 -2.46
CA GLY A 152 -8.88 -23.09 -0.99
C GLY A 152 -8.90 -21.77 -0.23
N ASP A 153 -9.17 -20.64 -0.89
CA ASP A 153 -9.33 -19.34 -0.24
C ASP A 153 -10.78 -19.03 0.15
N GLU A 154 -10.96 -17.96 0.93
CA GLU A 154 -12.25 -17.51 1.45
C GLU A 154 -13.30 -17.34 0.35
N PRO A 155 -14.55 -17.82 0.55
CA PRO A 155 -15.60 -17.63 -0.43
C PRO A 155 -15.83 -16.13 -0.69
N GLY A 156 -15.86 -15.76 -1.97
CA GLY A 156 -16.17 -14.40 -2.38
C GLY A 156 -15.77 -14.14 -3.82
N ARG A 157 -16.18 -12.99 -4.33
CA ARG A 157 -15.99 -12.60 -5.73
C ARG A 157 -15.21 -11.31 -5.87
N ASN A 158 -14.57 -10.83 -4.80
CA ASN A 158 -13.91 -9.54 -4.80
C ASN A 158 -12.44 -9.63 -5.23
N GLN A 159 -11.83 -8.50 -5.61
CA GLN A 159 -10.40 -8.36 -5.82
C GLN A 159 -9.86 -7.29 -4.86
N ASP A 160 -8.96 -7.69 -3.96
CA ASP A 160 -8.36 -6.77 -3.01
C ASP A 160 -6.94 -6.36 -3.45
N PHE A 161 -6.65 -5.06 -3.39
CA PHE A 161 -5.29 -4.54 -3.47
C PHE A 161 -5.01 -3.73 -2.20
N LEU A 162 -4.06 -4.22 -1.40
CA LEU A 162 -3.64 -3.57 -0.16
C LEU A 162 -2.30 -2.91 -0.41
N MET A 163 -2.29 -1.58 -0.26
CA MET A 163 -1.16 -0.75 -0.66
C MET A 163 -0.71 0.18 0.46
N VAL A 164 0.56 0.56 0.44
CA VAL A 164 1.17 1.49 1.41
C VAL A 164 1.99 2.57 0.71
N ASN A 165 2.19 3.72 1.34
CA ASN A 165 2.73 4.93 0.72
C ASN A 165 4.26 4.95 0.45
N PHE A 166 4.88 3.77 0.35
CA PHE A 166 6.29 3.62 0.04
C PHE A 166 6.50 2.37 -0.82
N PRO A 167 7.41 2.42 -1.82
CA PRO A 167 7.39 1.48 -2.95
C PRO A 167 7.90 0.07 -2.63
N VAL A 168 8.63 -0.11 -1.53
CA VAL A 168 9.27 -1.39 -1.19
C VAL A 168 9.16 -1.69 0.29
N LEU A 169 9.13 -2.97 0.63
CA LEU A 169 9.22 -3.42 2.02
C LEU A 169 10.70 -3.67 2.35
N ALA A 170 11.31 -2.82 3.17
CA ALA A 170 12.74 -2.91 3.50
C ALA A 170 13.17 -4.30 4.04
N PHE A 171 12.26 -5.01 4.69
CA PHE A 171 12.43 -6.39 5.14
C PHE A 171 11.76 -7.38 4.19
N GLY A 172 12.03 -7.23 2.89
CA GLY A 172 11.27 -7.83 1.79
C GLY A 172 11.41 -9.35 1.58
N THR A 173 11.99 -10.08 2.54
CA THR A 173 12.01 -11.55 2.56
C THR A 173 11.51 -12.07 3.92
N VAL A 174 10.99 -13.30 3.96
CA VAL A 174 10.51 -13.93 5.20
C VAL A 174 11.54 -13.89 6.35
N GLN A 175 12.81 -14.19 6.07
CA GLN A 175 13.86 -14.24 7.10
C GLN A 175 14.18 -12.84 7.63
N LYS A 176 14.31 -11.85 6.74
CA LYS A 176 14.55 -10.45 7.13
C LYS A 176 13.39 -9.90 7.95
N TYR A 177 12.15 -10.23 7.56
CA TYR A 177 10.94 -9.84 8.27
C TYR A 177 10.89 -10.45 9.68
N LYS A 178 11.14 -11.75 9.83
CA LYS A 178 11.22 -12.40 11.16
C LYS A 178 12.28 -11.76 12.05
N LYS A 179 13.46 -11.45 11.50
CA LYS A 179 14.55 -10.83 12.24
C LYS A 179 14.18 -9.42 12.71
N MET A 180 13.51 -8.63 11.88
CA MET A 180 12.96 -7.33 12.27
C MET A 180 11.97 -7.47 13.43
N LEU A 181 10.98 -8.38 13.31
CA LEU A 181 9.99 -8.58 14.36
C LEU A 181 10.63 -8.96 15.71
N GLY A 182 11.62 -9.86 15.70
CA GLY A 182 12.37 -10.23 16.90
C GLY A 182 13.20 -9.07 17.48
N LEU A 183 13.66 -8.12 16.67
CA LEU A 183 14.30 -6.89 17.16
C LEU A 183 13.28 -5.94 17.80
N LEU A 184 12.11 -5.79 17.20
CA LEU A 184 11.04 -4.93 17.75
C LEU A 184 10.54 -5.45 19.10
N GLU A 185 10.32 -6.75 19.24
CA GLU A 185 9.93 -7.35 20.53
C GLU A 185 10.94 -7.10 21.65
N LYS A 186 12.22 -7.35 21.37
CA LYS A 186 13.30 -7.16 22.36
C LYS A 186 13.39 -5.71 22.84
N ASN A 187 12.90 -4.77 22.03
CA ASN A 187 12.94 -3.34 22.29
C ASN A 187 11.55 -2.74 22.54
N ALA A 188 10.52 -3.55 22.77
CA ALA A 188 9.14 -3.07 22.96
C ALA A 188 8.99 -2.10 24.15
N ASN A 189 9.89 -2.20 25.14
CA ASN A 189 9.95 -1.32 26.31
C ASN A 189 10.96 -0.16 26.18
N ALA A 190 11.52 0.06 24.98
CA ALA A 190 12.48 1.13 24.72
C ALA A 190 11.80 2.21 23.85
N PRO A 191 11.31 3.33 24.46
CA PRO A 191 10.59 4.40 23.76
C PRO A 191 11.36 4.99 22.57
N ASP A 192 12.70 4.95 22.67
CA ASP A 192 13.59 5.57 21.71
C ASP A 192 14.07 4.60 20.61
N PHE A 193 13.71 3.31 20.60
CA PHE A 193 14.37 2.36 19.69
C PHE A 193 14.12 2.70 18.21
N PHE A 194 12.87 3.05 17.87
CA PHE A 194 12.53 3.49 16.52
C PHE A 194 13.21 4.83 16.18
N GLN A 195 13.18 5.80 17.10
CA GLN A 195 13.86 7.09 16.95
C GLN A 195 15.39 6.96 16.84
N ARG A 196 16.01 6.00 17.54
CA ARG A 196 17.44 5.69 17.48
C ARG A 196 17.81 5.00 16.19
N MET A 197 16.95 4.12 15.67
CA MET A 197 17.11 3.53 14.34
C MET A 197 17.04 4.62 13.25
N VAL A 198 16.08 5.55 13.36
CA VAL A 198 15.96 6.73 12.48
C VAL A 198 17.22 7.62 12.60
N ALA A 199 17.63 7.96 13.82
CA ALA A 199 18.74 8.86 14.09
C ALA A 199 20.13 8.25 13.82
N ALA A 200 20.29 6.94 13.91
CA ALA A 200 21.52 6.24 13.52
C ALA A 200 21.66 6.25 11.99
N ALA A 201 20.56 6.02 11.29
CA ALA A 201 20.54 6.04 9.84
C ALA A 201 20.67 7.47 9.27
N ALA A 202 20.22 8.50 10.00
CA ALA A 202 20.46 9.92 9.67
C ALA A 202 21.89 10.41 9.97
N ARG A 203 22.64 9.73 10.85
CA ARG A 203 24.01 10.13 11.24
C ARG A 203 25.13 9.41 10.48
N GLY A 204 24.79 8.56 9.50
CA GLY A 204 25.78 7.87 8.68
C GLY A 204 26.73 6.95 9.46
N ALA A 205 26.29 6.43 10.61
CA ALA A 205 27.09 5.46 11.36
C ALA A 205 27.09 4.12 10.61
N GLU A 206 28.19 3.84 9.92
CA GLU A 206 28.41 2.66 9.07
C GLU A 206 28.33 1.33 9.85
N ASP A 207 28.45 1.35 11.19
CA ASP A 207 28.53 0.14 12.02
C ASP A 207 27.19 -0.60 12.30
N VAL A 208 26.06 -0.14 11.74
CA VAL A 208 24.79 -0.91 11.73
C VAL A 208 24.47 -1.46 10.32
N VAL A 209 25.29 -1.12 9.33
CA VAL A 209 25.10 -1.46 7.91
C VAL A 209 25.55 -2.89 7.59
N GLU A 210 26.41 -3.52 8.40
CA GLU A 210 26.96 -4.86 8.11
C GLU A 210 25.99 -6.03 8.36
N VAL A 211 24.91 -5.85 9.12
CA VAL A 211 24.04 -6.97 9.52
C VAL A 211 22.91 -7.26 8.51
N PHE A 212 22.67 -6.33 7.58
CA PHE A 212 21.57 -6.39 6.62
C PHE A 212 21.99 -5.72 5.32
N GLY A 213 22.58 -6.51 4.43
CA GLY A 213 23.15 -6.05 3.17
C GLY A 213 22.31 -5.00 2.43
N ARG A 214 23.00 -3.93 2.03
CA ARG A 214 22.67 -2.91 1.02
C ARG A 214 21.17 -2.74 0.73
N GLU A 215 20.55 -1.77 1.39
CA GLU A 215 19.74 -0.69 0.80
C GLU A 215 19.06 0.11 1.95
N PRO A 216 19.73 1.16 2.48
CA PRO A 216 19.20 2.02 3.54
C PRO A 216 18.02 2.92 3.11
N GLY A 217 17.70 2.98 1.81
CA GLY A 217 16.86 4.04 1.25
C GLY A 217 15.38 3.99 1.65
N ALA A 218 14.77 2.80 1.66
CA ALA A 218 13.32 2.68 1.76
C ALA A 218 12.74 2.95 3.15
N THR A 219 13.40 2.44 4.20
CA THR A 219 13.01 2.70 5.60
C THR A 219 13.21 4.18 5.93
N LEU A 220 14.30 4.79 5.45
CA LEU A 220 14.55 6.22 5.61
C LEU A 220 13.51 7.08 4.90
N GLN A 221 13.13 6.73 3.66
CA GLN A 221 12.12 7.47 2.90
C GLN A 221 10.74 7.40 3.54
N GLY A 222 10.33 6.23 4.06
CA GLY A 222 9.08 6.08 4.80
C GLY A 222 9.02 6.92 6.08
N LEU A 223 10.17 7.10 6.74
CA LEU A 223 10.32 7.94 7.92
C LEU A 223 10.53 9.44 7.59
N ALA A 224 11.09 9.75 6.42
CA ALA A 224 11.27 11.12 5.93
C ALA A 224 9.96 11.74 5.41
N ARG A 225 8.94 10.92 5.12
CA ARG A 225 7.57 11.34 4.79
C ARG A 225 6.71 11.57 6.04
N ASP A 226 7.35 11.93 7.14
CA ASP A 226 6.68 12.24 8.38
C ASP A 226 5.57 13.27 8.14
N ASN A 227 4.33 12.88 8.47
CA ASN A 227 3.13 13.71 8.37
C ASN A 227 2.83 14.32 7.00
N ALA A 228 3.27 13.70 5.91
CA ALA A 228 2.76 14.03 4.57
C ALA A 228 1.24 13.78 4.50
N ASN A 229 0.53 14.64 3.77
CA ASN A 229 -0.91 14.51 3.57
C ASN A 229 -1.21 13.20 2.83
N LEU A 230 -1.86 12.26 3.52
CA LEU A 230 -2.09 10.91 3.02
C LEU A 230 -2.91 10.88 1.72
N LEU A 231 -3.76 11.88 1.44
CA LEU A 231 -4.54 11.91 0.20
C LEU A 231 -3.70 12.25 -1.04
N GLY A 232 -2.53 12.89 -0.85
CA GLY A 232 -1.60 13.25 -1.93
C GLY A 232 -0.47 12.25 -2.15
N GLU A 233 -0.45 11.15 -1.43
CA GLU A 233 0.58 10.11 -1.50
C GLU A 233 0.31 9.10 -2.63
N THR A 234 1.37 8.44 -3.11
CA THR A 234 1.25 7.28 -4.01
C THR A 234 1.40 6.01 -3.19
N TYR A 235 0.50 5.06 -3.41
CA TYR A 235 0.44 3.80 -2.66
C TYR A 235 0.87 2.62 -3.54
N HIS A 236 1.53 1.62 -2.95
CA HIS A 236 2.12 0.50 -3.68
C HIS A 236 1.80 -0.84 -2.99
N THR A 237 1.60 -1.90 -3.77
CA THR A 237 1.46 -3.28 -3.24
C THR A 237 2.76 -3.83 -2.65
N GLN A 238 3.90 -3.20 -2.99
CA GLN A 238 5.29 -3.54 -2.62
C GLN A 238 5.77 -4.89 -3.14
N GLY A 239 5.09 -5.97 -2.77
CA GLY A 239 5.32 -7.31 -3.30
C GLY A 239 4.83 -7.44 -4.75
N ALA A 240 5.48 -8.34 -5.49
CA ALA A 240 5.07 -8.70 -6.84
C ALA A 240 3.78 -9.53 -6.83
N LEU A 241 3.05 -9.51 -7.94
CA LEU A 241 1.91 -10.36 -8.22
C LEU A 241 2.01 -10.89 -9.65
N ARG A 242 1.36 -12.03 -9.91
CA ARG A 242 1.04 -12.46 -11.25
C ARG A 242 0.13 -11.41 -11.86
N PHE A 243 0.34 -11.09 -13.12
CA PHE A 243 -0.47 -10.14 -13.87
C PHE A 243 -0.85 -10.79 -15.20
N GLY A 244 -1.79 -11.73 -15.13
CA GLY A 244 -2.15 -12.64 -16.21
C GLY A 244 -0.94 -13.44 -16.70
N ASP A 245 -0.46 -13.10 -17.90
CA ASP A 245 0.72 -13.70 -18.52
C ASP A 245 2.05 -13.14 -18.01
N TYR A 246 2.05 -12.08 -17.19
CA TYR A 246 3.25 -11.35 -16.76
C TYR A 246 3.36 -11.30 -15.24
N ILE A 247 4.37 -10.57 -14.76
CA ILE A 247 4.62 -10.29 -13.34
C ILE A 247 4.63 -8.78 -13.16
N GLY A 248 4.00 -8.26 -12.12
CA GLY A 248 3.96 -6.82 -11.88
C GLY A 248 3.86 -6.41 -10.42
N LYS A 249 4.01 -5.10 -10.20
CA LYS A 249 3.67 -4.41 -8.96
C LYS A 249 2.62 -3.35 -9.26
N ILE A 250 1.61 -3.23 -8.42
CA ILE A 250 0.51 -2.28 -8.61
C ILE A 250 0.76 -1.04 -7.73
N SER A 251 0.43 0.13 -8.28
CA SER A 251 0.42 1.39 -7.53
C SER A 251 -0.85 2.20 -7.77
N LEU A 252 -1.19 3.07 -6.82
CA LEU A 252 -2.31 4.00 -6.87
C LEU A 252 -1.77 5.42 -6.68
N ALA A 253 -1.87 6.25 -7.71
CA ALA A 253 -1.30 7.60 -7.72
C ALA A 253 -2.39 8.69 -7.76
N PRO A 254 -2.18 9.85 -7.12
CA PRO A 254 -3.14 10.96 -7.14
C PRO A 254 -3.34 11.52 -8.56
N ALA A 255 -4.59 11.68 -9.01
CA ALA A 255 -4.91 12.10 -10.37
C ALA A 255 -5.67 13.45 -10.43
N SER A 256 -6.72 13.63 -9.63
CA SER A 256 -7.48 14.88 -9.64
C SER A 256 -6.66 16.05 -9.10
N LYS A 257 -6.94 17.27 -9.58
CA LYS A 257 -6.18 18.48 -9.24
C LYS A 257 -6.07 18.72 -7.74
N ASN A 258 -7.15 18.47 -7.00
CA ASN A 258 -7.21 18.68 -5.56
C ASN A 258 -6.29 17.72 -4.78
N VAL A 259 -6.31 16.41 -5.05
CA VAL A 259 -5.41 15.46 -4.36
C VAL A 259 -3.96 15.59 -4.82
N ARG A 260 -3.70 15.91 -6.09
CA ARG A 260 -2.34 16.22 -6.57
C ARG A 260 -1.74 17.45 -5.91
N ALA A 261 -2.56 18.45 -5.58
CA ALA A 261 -2.09 19.63 -4.85
C ALA A 261 -1.68 19.31 -3.39
N LEU A 262 -2.00 18.12 -2.89
CA LEU A 262 -1.61 17.65 -1.56
C LEU A 262 -0.30 16.84 -1.57
N THR A 263 0.21 16.47 -2.74
CA THR A 263 1.46 15.70 -2.85
C THR A 263 2.63 16.47 -2.23
N GLY A 264 3.30 15.86 -1.26
CA GLY A 264 4.42 16.47 -0.53
C GLY A 264 4.01 17.56 0.47
N ARG A 265 2.71 17.85 0.66
CA ARG A 265 2.28 18.77 1.73
C ARG A 265 2.46 18.11 3.08
N ILE A 266 3.26 18.72 3.93
CA ILE A 266 3.44 18.33 5.34
C ILE A 266 2.33 18.95 6.19
N ILE A 267 1.73 18.15 7.06
CA ILE A 267 0.76 18.55 8.08
C ILE A 267 1.56 19.01 9.31
N LYS A 268 1.29 20.23 9.80
CA LYS A 268 2.08 20.86 10.87
C LYS A 268 1.49 20.61 12.26
N ASP A 269 0.19 20.80 12.38
CA ASP A 269 -0.54 20.67 13.65
C ASP A 269 -1.15 19.27 13.71
N VAL A 270 -0.30 18.29 14.03
CA VAL A 270 -0.69 16.88 14.11
C VAL A 270 -1.02 16.54 15.55
N ASP A 271 -2.19 15.96 15.78
CA ASP A 271 -2.65 15.49 17.08
C ASP A 271 -3.01 14.01 17.04
N PHE A 272 -3.83 13.56 17.99
CA PHE A 272 -4.24 12.15 18.04
C PHE A 272 -5.01 11.69 16.80
N SER A 273 -5.70 12.55 16.06
CA SER A 273 -6.60 12.14 14.98
C SER A 273 -6.51 12.98 13.70
N ALA A 274 -5.49 13.82 13.57
CA ALA A 274 -5.32 14.72 12.44
C ALA A 274 -5.46 14.05 11.07
N MET A 275 -5.02 12.79 10.89
CA MET A 275 -5.15 12.10 9.61
C MET A 275 -6.60 11.71 9.31
N ARG A 276 -7.37 11.26 10.31
CA ARG A 276 -8.81 11.03 10.19
C ARG A 276 -9.52 12.34 9.86
N ASP A 277 -9.25 13.39 10.64
CA ASP A 277 -9.94 14.68 10.50
C ASP A 277 -9.74 15.27 9.12
N LEU A 278 -8.52 15.18 8.60
CA LEU A 278 -8.21 15.58 7.23
C LEU A 278 -9.01 14.82 6.19
N VAL A 279 -9.11 13.49 6.30
CA VAL A 279 -9.86 12.66 5.35
C VAL A 279 -11.35 13.00 5.42
N VAL A 280 -11.90 13.10 6.62
CA VAL A 280 -13.31 13.44 6.86
C VAL A 280 -13.65 14.82 6.31
N ASP A 281 -12.83 15.83 6.63
CA ASP A 281 -13.06 17.19 6.17
C ASP A 281 -12.91 17.33 4.65
N PHE A 282 -11.98 16.58 4.05
CA PHE A 282 -11.82 16.58 2.60
C PHE A 282 -13.05 15.97 1.90
N PHE A 283 -13.46 14.76 2.29
CA PHE A 283 -14.53 14.05 1.60
C PHE A 283 -15.93 14.58 1.91
N ARG A 284 -16.09 15.39 2.97
CA ARG A 284 -17.36 16.09 3.25
C ARG A 284 -17.86 16.88 2.04
N ASP A 285 -16.95 17.58 1.35
CA ASP A 285 -17.30 18.53 0.30
C ASP A 285 -16.58 18.26 -1.05
N GLN A 286 -15.65 17.31 -1.10
CA GLN A 286 -14.84 17.04 -2.30
C GLN A 286 -14.83 15.56 -2.68
N GLY A 287 -14.84 15.31 -3.99
CA GLY A 287 -14.44 14.02 -4.54
C GLY A 287 -12.93 13.92 -4.79
N ALA A 288 -12.46 12.72 -5.12
CA ALA A 288 -11.06 12.46 -5.49
C ALA A 288 -10.98 11.47 -6.64
N GLU A 289 -9.97 11.64 -7.49
CA GLU A 289 -9.58 10.66 -8.50
C GLU A 289 -8.13 10.22 -8.31
N TYR A 290 -7.91 8.91 -8.44
CA TYR A 290 -6.60 8.27 -8.42
C TYR A 290 -6.44 7.38 -9.66
N THR A 291 -5.22 7.24 -10.16
CA THR A 291 -4.90 6.31 -11.26
C THR A 291 -4.30 5.04 -10.67
N LEU A 292 -4.95 3.90 -10.92
CA LEU A 292 -4.38 2.58 -10.68
C LEU A 292 -3.42 2.24 -11.82
N ARG A 293 -2.20 1.82 -11.48
CA ARG A 293 -1.10 1.60 -12.42
C ARG A 293 -0.42 0.27 -12.15
N VAL A 294 0.28 -0.25 -13.15
CA VAL A 294 1.18 -1.40 -13.02
C VAL A 294 2.57 -1.07 -13.52
N GLN A 295 3.57 -1.63 -12.84
CA GLN A 295 4.94 -1.74 -13.33
C GLN A 295 5.20 -3.22 -13.59
N LEU A 296 5.56 -3.60 -14.83
CA LEU A 296 5.76 -5.00 -15.22
C LEU A 296 7.23 -5.39 -15.19
N ALA A 297 7.55 -6.60 -14.75
CA ALA A 297 8.93 -7.07 -14.66
C ALA A 297 9.56 -7.22 -16.05
N THR A 298 10.78 -6.71 -16.22
CA THR A 298 11.56 -6.85 -17.47
C THR A 298 12.81 -7.74 -17.29
N ASP A 299 13.24 -7.95 -16.04
CA ASP A 299 14.45 -8.69 -15.70
C ASP A 299 14.35 -9.17 -14.25
N LEU A 300 14.26 -10.49 -14.00
CA LEU A 300 14.09 -11.04 -12.66
C LEU A 300 15.33 -10.93 -11.76
N ASP A 301 16.52 -10.73 -12.31
CA ASP A 301 17.72 -10.51 -11.50
C ASP A 301 17.67 -9.11 -10.85
N ARG A 302 17.13 -8.14 -11.58
CA ARG A 302 16.92 -6.75 -11.11
C ARG A 302 15.56 -6.51 -10.46
N MET A 303 14.56 -7.31 -10.82
CA MET A 303 13.17 -7.19 -10.39
C MET A 303 12.69 -8.50 -9.74
N PRO A 304 13.33 -8.95 -8.63
CA PRO A 304 13.07 -10.27 -8.06
C PRO A 304 11.68 -10.38 -7.45
N ILE A 305 11.05 -11.55 -7.63
CA ILE A 305 9.76 -11.90 -7.02
C ILE A 305 9.90 -12.07 -5.50
N GLU A 306 10.94 -12.80 -5.07
CA GLU A 306 11.10 -13.24 -3.68
C GLU A 306 11.67 -12.17 -2.74
N ASN A 307 12.03 -10.99 -3.26
CA ASN A 307 12.60 -9.90 -2.48
C ASN A 307 11.89 -8.56 -2.73
N ALA A 308 10.88 -8.28 -1.91
CA ALA A 308 10.09 -7.06 -1.95
C ALA A 308 10.84 -5.79 -1.50
N ALA A 309 12.12 -5.89 -1.11
CA ALA A 309 12.96 -4.76 -0.74
C ALA A 309 13.62 -4.09 -1.96
N VAL A 310 13.61 -4.76 -3.11
CA VAL A 310 14.20 -4.22 -4.34
C VAL A 310 13.21 -3.28 -5.03
N GLN A 311 13.62 -2.02 -5.17
CA GLN A 311 12.88 -1.04 -5.96
C GLN A 311 13.14 -1.29 -7.43
N TRP A 312 12.06 -1.39 -8.22
CA TRP A 312 12.15 -1.58 -9.66
C TRP A 312 12.37 -0.22 -10.31
N ASP A 313 13.40 -0.15 -11.14
CA ASP A 313 13.81 1.07 -11.81
C ASP A 313 12.78 1.49 -12.88
N GLU A 314 12.23 2.70 -12.75
CA GLU A 314 11.17 3.20 -13.63
C GLU A 314 11.64 3.52 -15.05
N GLU A 315 12.95 3.75 -15.26
CA GLU A 315 13.50 3.92 -16.61
C GLU A 315 13.49 2.60 -17.39
N SER A 316 13.76 1.48 -16.72
CA SER A 316 13.72 0.14 -17.34
C SER A 316 12.31 -0.45 -17.40
N SER A 317 11.43 -0.09 -16.47
CA SER A 317 10.02 -0.49 -16.47
C SER A 317 9.14 0.66 -15.98
N PRO A 318 8.50 1.43 -16.87
CA PRO A 318 7.67 2.57 -16.48
C PRO A 318 6.37 2.12 -15.79
N GLN A 319 5.80 3.02 -14.99
CA GLN A 319 4.43 2.86 -14.46
C GLN A 319 3.43 3.07 -15.61
N GLN A 320 2.53 2.12 -15.80
CA GLN A 320 1.55 2.15 -16.89
C GLN A 320 0.13 2.23 -16.33
N SER A 321 -0.69 3.11 -16.89
CA SER A 321 -2.06 3.34 -16.43
C SER A 321 -2.98 2.17 -16.76
N LEU A 322 -3.80 1.75 -15.79
CA LEU A 322 -4.78 0.66 -15.96
C LEU A 322 -6.22 1.15 -15.84
N ALA A 323 -6.48 1.98 -14.84
CA ALA A 323 -7.84 2.34 -14.45
C ALA A 323 -7.88 3.66 -13.67
N SER A 324 -9.02 4.34 -13.72
CA SER A 324 -9.34 5.50 -12.89
C SER A 324 -10.22 5.08 -11.72
N LEU A 325 -9.77 5.34 -10.49
CA LEU A 325 -10.52 5.16 -9.24
C LEU A 325 -11.10 6.51 -8.82
N THR A 326 -12.42 6.60 -8.76
CA THR A 326 -13.14 7.84 -8.42
C THR A 326 -13.94 7.67 -7.13
N PHE A 327 -13.87 8.66 -6.26
CA PHE A 327 -14.68 8.81 -5.06
C PHE A 327 -15.46 10.12 -5.16
N GLU A 328 -16.75 10.10 -4.88
CA GLU A 328 -17.56 11.30 -4.71
C GLU A 328 -17.46 11.85 -3.27
N ALA A 329 -17.93 13.08 -3.07
CA ALA A 329 -18.09 13.65 -1.73
C ALA A 329 -19.08 12.79 -0.92
N GLN A 330 -18.71 12.44 0.31
CA GLN A 330 -19.45 11.52 1.18
C GLN A 330 -19.00 11.65 2.63
N ASP A 331 -19.81 11.16 3.57
CA ASP A 331 -19.33 10.95 4.94
C ASP A 331 -18.36 9.76 4.96
N ALA A 332 -17.06 10.04 5.13
CA ALA A 332 -16.02 9.02 5.11
C ALA A 332 -15.89 8.24 6.43
N PHE A 333 -16.53 8.67 7.52
CA PHE A 333 -16.24 8.13 8.85
C PHE A 333 -17.38 8.27 9.87
N SER A 334 -18.63 8.16 9.42
CA SER A 334 -19.80 8.12 10.31
C SER A 334 -19.65 7.01 11.38
N PRO A 335 -20.33 7.11 12.54
CA PRO A 335 -20.24 6.07 13.56
C PRO A 335 -20.59 4.67 13.06
N ALA A 336 -21.64 4.54 12.22
CA ALA A 336 -22.06 3.25 11.65
C ALA A 336 -21.01 2.72 10.67
N ARG A 337 -20.48 3.59 9.80
CA ARG A 337 -19.42 3.25 8.85
C ARG A 337 -18.13 2.83 9.54
N ARG A 338 -17.77 3.51 10.64
CA ARG A 338 -16.61 3.15 11.46
C ARG A 338 -16.76 1.78 12.10
N VAL A 339 -17.90 1.49 12.73
CA VAL A 339 -18.14 0.16 13.34
C VAL A 339 -18.09 -0.93 12.28
N TYR A 340 -18.80 -0.75 11.15
CA TYR A 340 -18.75 -1.70 10.06
C TYR A 340 -17.32 -1.87 9.51
N GLY A 341 -16.65 -0.76 9.23
CA GLY A 341 -15.33 -0.74 8.65
C GLY A 341 -14.25 -1.30 9.57
N ASP A 342 -14.33 -1.07 10.88
CA ASP A 342 -13.35 -1.54 11.84
C ASP A 342 -13.60 -2.98 12.30
N ASP A 343 -14.86 -3.40 12.41
CA ASP A 343 -15.26 -4.68 13.04
C ASP A 343 -15.76 -5.74 12.05
N VAL A 344 -16.45 -5.35 10.98
CA VAL A 344 -17.00 -6.31 10.00
C VAL A 344 -16.05 -6.47 8.83
N LEU A 345 -15.73 -5.36 8.14
CA LEU A 345 -14.95 -5.36 6.91
C LEU A 345 -13.54 -5.92 7.10
N HIS A 346 -13.10 -6.81 6.22
CA HIS A 346 -11.70 -7.21 6.11
C HIS A 346 -11.21 -7.09 4.68
N PHE A 347 -9.89 -6.99 4.55
CA PHE A 347 -9.18 -6.97 3.27
C PHE A 347 -8.16 -8.08 3.32
N ASN A 348 -8.02 -8.84 2.25
CA ASN A 348 -7.07 -9.94 2.15
C ASN A 348 -6.44 -9.91 0.75
N PRO A 349 -5.12 -9.73 0.59
CA PRO A 349 -4.50 -9.67 -0.73
C PRO A 349 -4.67 -10.97 -1.54
N TRP A 350 -5.00 -12.09 -0.88
CA TRP A 350 -5.31 -13.37 -1.53
C TRP A 350 -6.78 -13.51 -1.94
N GLN A 351 -7.64 -12.56 -1.56
CA GLN A 351 -8.97 -12.41 -2.13
C GLN A 351 -8.83 -11.78 -3.53
N CYS A 352 -8.48 -12.62 -4.50
CA CYS A 352 -8.13 -12.21 -5.84
C CYS A 352 -8.53 -13.25 -6.89
N VAL A 353 -8.57 -12.83 -8.15
CA VAL A 353 -8.58 -13.77 -9.27
C VAL A 353 -7.19 -14.40 -9.43
N GLU A 354 -7.13 -15.63 -9.93
CA GLU A 354 -5.88 -16.37 -10.15
C GLU A 354 -4.88 -15.57 -11.00
N ALA A 355 -5.38 -14.82 -11.99
CA ALA A 355 -4.57 -13.96 -12.85
C ALA A 355 -3.81 -12.86 -12.07
N HIS A 356 -4.26 -12.50 -10.86
CA HIS A 356 -3.66 -11.49 -9.99
C HIS A 356 -3.10 -12.05 -8.68
N GLN A 357 -2.72 -13.34 -8.70
CA GLN A 357 -2.15 -14.03 -7.54
C GLN A 357 -0.96 -13.26 -6.95
N PRO A 358 -0.96 -12.94 -5.65
CA PRO A 358 0.22 -12.41 -4.96
C PRO A 358 1.40 -13.40 -5.03
N LEU A 359 2.59 -12.92 -5.36
CA LEU A 359 3.80 -13.76 -5.51
C LEU A 359 4.87 -13.43 -4.46
N GLY A 360 5.71 -14.42 -4.18
CA GLY A 360 6.90 -14.26 -3.35
C GLY A 360 6.64 -14.44 -1.85
N SER A 361 7.72 -14.72 -1.11
CA SER A 361 7.67 -15.14 0.30
C SER A 361 6.87 -14.20 1.21
N ILE A 362 6.99 -12.88 1.04
CA ILE A 362 6.22 -11.91 1.81
C ILE A 362 4.72 -12.05 1.58
N ASN A 363 4.29 -12.23 0.34
CA ASN A 363 2.88 -12.40 0.04
C ASN A 363 2.37 -13.75 0.55
N ARG A 364 3.17 -14.82 0.48
CA ARG A 364 2.80 -16.13 1.04
C ARG A 364 2.59 -16.07 2.55
N ILE A 365 3.43 -15.35 3.30
CA ILE A 365 3.18 -15.09 4.74
C ILE A 365 1.90 -14.27 4.94
N ARG A 366 1.67 -13.24 4.10
CA ARG A 366 0.45 -12.42 4.21
C ARG A 366 -0.82 -13.26 4.07
N ARG A 367 -0.81 -14.37 3.31
CA ARG A 367 -1.95 -15.30 3.25
C ARG A 367 -2.34 -15.77 4.64
N ALA A 368 -1.37 -16.31 5.40
CA ALA A 368 -1.60 -16.84 6.73
C ALA A 368 -1.88 -15.72 7.77
N ALA A 369 -1.13 -14.61 7.71
CA ALA A 369 -1.27 -13.52 8.66
C ALA A 369 -2.63 -12.80 8.57
N TYR A 370 -3.12 -12.53 7.36
CA TYR A 370 -4.42 -11.88 7.18
C TYR A 370 -5.59 -12.80 7.55
N ALA A 371 -5.47 -14.10 7.23
CA ALA A 371 -6.46 -15.10 7.66
C ALA A 371 -6.54 -15.19 9.19
N ALA A 372 -5.39 -15.28 9.86
CA ALA A 372 -5.32 -15.36 11.32
C ALA A 372 -5.83 -14.09 12.02
N SER A 373 -5.44 -12.90 11.53
CA SER A 373 -5.88 -11.62 12.10
C SER A 373 -7.39 -11.42 11.94
N THR A 374 -7.93 -11.75 10.76
CA THR A 374 -9.37 -11.67 10.48
C THR A 374 -10.15 -12.60 11.40
N LEU A 375 -9.78 -13.89 11.42
CA LEU A 375 -10.44 -14.88 12.27
C LEU A 375 -10.46 -14.45 13.74
N ARG A 376 -9.29 -14.08 14.28
CA ARG A 376 -9.18 -13.68 15.69
C ARG A 376 -10.00 -12.44 16.01
N ARG A 377 -9.96 -11.40 15.16
CA ARG A 377 -10.69 -10.15 15.38
C ARG A 377 -12.19 -10.39 15.41
N HIS A 378 -12.70 -11.15 14.44
CA HIS A 378 -14.13 -11.49 14.35
C HIS A 378 -14.59 -12.37 15.53
N GLU A 379 -13.81 -13.38 15.91
CA GLU A 379 -14.10 -14.23 17.07
C GLU A 379 -14.13 -13.45 18.38
N LEU A 380 -13.09 -12.66 18.66
CA LEU A 380 -12.98 -11.91 19.92
C LEU A 380 -13.99 -10.76 20.04
N ASN A 381 -14.40 -10.18 18.91
CA ASN A 381 -15.44 -9.15 18.90
C ASN A 381 -16.86 -9.73 18.76
N ALA A 382 -17.01 -11.04 18.66
CA ALA A 382 -18.29 -11.72 18.41
C ALA A 382 -19.03 -11.18 17.17
N VAL A 383 -18.29 -10.94 16.08
CA VAL A 383 -18.80 -10.46 14.80
C VAL A 383 -18.70 -11.57 13.77
N GLU A 384 -19.79 -11.83 13.05
CA GLU A 384 -19.78 -12.80 11.96
C GLU A 384 -18.91 -12.30 10.80
N ARG A 385 -18.12 -13.21 10.23
CA ARG A 385 -17.33 -12.92 9.03
C ARG A 385 -18.27 -12.72 7.85
N HIS A 386 -18.11 -11.58 7.19
CA HIS A 386 -18.97 -11.20 6.09
C HIS A 386 -18.15 -10.52 5.00
N GLU A 387 -18.18 -11.08 3.79
CA GLU A 387 -17.55 -10.50 2.62
C GLU A 387 -18.60 -9.69 1.85
N PRO A 388 -18.43 -8.37 1.67
CA PRO A 388 -19.44 -7.53 1.05
C PRO A 388 -19.60 -7.86 -0.44
N ALA A 389 -20.84 -7.80 -0.94
CA ALA A 389 -21.15 -8.01 -2.35
C ALA A 389 -21.50 -6.69 -3.08
N THR A 390 -22.00 -5.69 -2.36
CA THR A 390 -22.48 -4.41 -2.91
C THR A 390 -22.06 -3.22 -2.05
N LEU A 391 -22.08 -2.00 -2.60
CA LEU A 391 -21.76 -0.78 -1.85
C LEU A 391 -22.79 -0.43 -0.78
N ASP A 392 -24.04 -0.88 -0.93
CA ASP A 392 -25.14 -0.59 0.00
C ASP A 392 -24.91 -1.24 1.38
N GLU A 393 -24.01 -2.22 1.46
CA GLU A 393 -23.64 -2.89 2.70
C GLU A 393 -22.70 -2.05 3.57
N ILE A 394 -22.07 -1.00 3.01
CA ILE A 394 -21.37 0.00 3.82
C ILE A 394 -22.38 1.03 4.30
N PRO A 395 -22.55 1.21 5.62
CA PRO A 395 -23.42 2.24 6.15
C PRO A 395 -22.93 3.65 5.76
N ASP A 396 -23.87 4.57 5.57
CA ASP A 396 -23.56 5.99 5.42
C ASP A 396 -23.21 6.67 6.74
#